data_AF-A0A920V560-F1
#
_entry.id   AF-A0A920V560-F1
#
_cell.length_a   1.000
_cell.length_b   1.000
_cell.length_c   1.000
_cell.angle_alpha   90.00
_cell.angle_beta   90.00
_cell.angle_gamma   90.00
#
_symmetry.space_group_name_H-M   'P 1'
#
loop_
_entity.id
_entity.type
_entity.pdbx_description
1 polymer ?
#
loop_
_entity_poly.entity_id
_entity_poly.type
_entity_poly.pdbx_seq_one_letter_code
_entity_poly.pdbx_strand_id
1 'polypeptide(L)' 'MVDIGIYPDPAGSDRIVSFMLSGEGGFESLEDVAKSISDYLPHRQKPKDLKGF' A
#
# COMPACT_ATOMS: atom_id res chain seq x y z
N MET A 1 17.76 5.71 32.68
CA MET A 1 17.63 5.39 31.24
C MET A 1 16.15 5.54 30.88
N VAL A 2 15.83 6.15 29.74
CA VAL A 2 14.44 6.34 29.29
C VAL A 2 14.33 5.72 27.90
N ASP A 3 13.29 4.90 27.68
CA ASP A 3 12.98 4.32 26.38
C ASP A 3 11.92 5.18 25.67
N ILE A 4 12.11 5.46 24.38
CA ILE A 4 11.17 6.21 23.56
C ILE A 4 10.83 5.34 22.35
N GLY A 5 9.66 4.72 22.42
CA GLY A 5 9.07 3.99 21.30
C GLY A 5 8.23 4.88 20.38
N ILE A 6 8.09 4.47 19.13
CA ILE A 6 7.09 5.04 18.22
C ILE A 6 5.74 4.41 18.55
N TYR A 7 4.73 5.24 18.82
CA TYR A 7 3.34 4.84 18.99
C TYR A 7 2.57 5.26 17.73
N PRO A 8 2.48 4.40 16.71
CA PRO A 8 1.74 4.73 15.50
C PRO A 8 0.23 4.73 15.79
N ASP A 9 -0.51 5.53 15.01
CA ASP A 9 -1.97 5.50 15.02
C ASP A 9 -2.46 4.09 14.63
N PRO A 10 -3.25 3.40 15.47
CA PRO A 10 -3.67 2.01 15.21
C PRO A 10 -4.39 1.87 13.86
N ALA A 11 -5.29 2.80 13.53
CA ALA A 11 -6.05 2.73 12.28
C ALA A 11 -5.15 2.90 11.04
N GLY A 12 -4.19 3.83 11.09
CA GLY A 12 -3.17 4.00 10.07
C GLY A 12 -2.28 2.77 9.91
N SER A 13 -1.83 2.19 11.01
CA SER A 13 -1.04 0.95 11.00
C SER A 13 -1.80 -0.22 10.40
N ASP A 14 -3.05 -0.43 10.80
CA ASP A 14 -3.90 -1.52 10.29
C ASP A 14 -4.12 -1.39 8.78
N ARG A 15 -4.31 -0.16 8.29
CA ARG A 15 -4.47 0.11 6.85
C ARG A 15 -3.22 -0.28 6.05
N ILE A 16 -2.02 0.05 6.55
CA ILE A 16 -0.75 -0.30 5.89
C ILE A 16 -0.56 -1.81 5.89
N VAL A 17 -0.74 -2.47 7.04
CA VAL A 17 -0.56 -3.92 7.17
C VAL A 17 -1.54 -4.67 6.26
N SER A 18 -2.81 -4.25 6.24
CA SER A 18 -3.84 -4.85 5.37
C SER A 18 -3.48 -4.73 3.89
N PHE A 19 -2.97 -3.56 3.46
CA PHE A 19 -2.50 -3.37 2.09
C PHE A 19 -1.32 -4.30 1.76
N MET A 20 -0.32 -4.39 2.65
CA MET A 20 0.84 -5.27 2.43
C MET A 20 0.44 -6.75 2.33
N LEU A 21 -0.47 -7.21 3.20
CA LEU A 21 -0.99 -8.58 3.19
C LEU A 21 -1.85 -8.88 1.95
N SER A 22 -2.54 -7.87 1.38
CA SER A 22 -3.37 -8.07 0.19
C SER A 22 -2.59 -8.57 -1.04
N GLY A 23 -1.26 -8.37 -1.06
CA GLY A 23 -0.38 -8.81 -2.14
C GLY A 23 0.60 -9.91 -1.74
N GLU A 24 0.40 -10.59 -0.60
CA GLU A 24 1.32 -11.60 -0.08
C GLU A 24 1.59 -12.74 -1.09
N GLY A 25 0.57 -13.14 -1.86
CA GLY A 25 0.67 -14.15 -2.90
C GLY A 25 1.25 -13.65 -4.23
N GLY A 26 1.64 -12.37 -4.32
CA GLY A 26 1.94 -11.71 -5.58
C GLY A 26 0.67 -11.33 -6.36
N PHE A 27 0.86 -10.91 -7.61
CA PHE A 27 -0.21 -10.47 -8.50
C PHE A 27 -0.10 -11.20 -9.84
N GLU A 28 -1.24 -11.48 -10.47
CA GLU A 28 -1.29 -12.18 -11.77
C GLU A 28 -0.86 -11.27 -12.93
N SER A 29 -1.03 -9.96 -12.78
CA SER A 29 -0.70 -8.97 -13.80
C SER A 29 -0.26 -7.62 -13.21
N LEU A 30 0.35 -6.76 -14.05
CA LEU A 30 0.70 -5.39 -13.67
C LEU A 30 -0.56 -4.53 -13.45
N GLU A 31 -1.65 -4.86 -14.12
CA GLU A 31 -2.95 -4.22 -13.95
C GLU A 31 -3.51 -4.46 -12.55
N ASP A 32 -3.37 -5.67 -12.02
CA ASP A 32 -3.81 -6.03 -10.67
C ASP A 32 -2.99 -5.28 -9.60
N VAL A 33 -1.68 -5.16 -9.81
CA VAL A 33 -0.79 -4.33 -8.97
C VAL A 33 -1.27 -2.87 -8.99
N ALA A 34 -1.47 -2.32 -10.18
CA ALA A 34 -1.86 -0.92 -10.33
C ALA A 34 -3.23 -0.63 -9.70
N LYS A 35 -4.16 -1.59 -9.75
CA LYS A 35 -5.44 -1.50 -9.06
C LYS A 35 -5.26 -1.48 -7.54
N SER A 36 -4.54 -2.44 -6.96
CA SER A 36 -4.29 -2.50 -5.51
C SER A 36 -3.63 -1.22 -4.97
N ILE A 37 -2.64 -0.68 -5.69
CA ILE A 37 -2.00 0.61 -5.32
C ILE A 37 -2.98 1.77 -5.38
N SER A 38 -3.86 1.80 -6.39
CA SER A 38 -4.85 2.89 -6.54
C SER A 38 -5.90 2.84 -5.43
N ASP A 39 -6.32 1.64 -5.03
CA ASP A 39 -7.25 1.44 -3.91
C ASP A 39 -6.61 1.88 -2.58
N TYR A 40 -5.32 1.61 -2.38
CA TYR A 40 -4.57 2.05 -1.21
C TYR A 40 -4.32 3.57 -1.19
N LEU A 41 -4.06 4.18 -2.34
CA LEU A 41 -3.78 5.62 -2.51
C LEU A 41 -4.87 6.32 -3.35
N PRO A 42 -6.11 6.43 -2.86
CA PRO A 42 -7.24 6.93 -3.66
C PRO A 42 -7.07 8.40 -4.11
N HIS A 43 -6.25 9.16 -3.39
CA HIS A 43 -5.93 10.56 -3.75
C HIS A 43 -4.85 10.67 -4.81
N ARG A 44 -4.11 9.59 -5.10
CA ARG A 44 -3.11 9.54 -6.16
C ARG A 44 -3.81 9.04 -7.43
N GLN A 45 -3.85 9.88 -8.46
CA GLN A 45 -4.39 9.45 -9.75
C GLN A 45 -3.62 8.24 -10.29
N LYS A 46 -4.36 7.24 -10.78
CA LYS A 46 -3.78 6.07 -11.46
C LYS A 46 -2.95 6.54 -12.65
N PRO A 47 -1.73 5.98 -12.85
CA PRO A 47 -0.92 6.31 -14.01
C PRO A 47 -1.65 5.93 -15.32
N LYS A 48 -1.39 6.71 -16.38
CA LYS A 48 -2.04 6.55 -17.69
C LYS A 48 -1.63 5.27 -18.41
N ASP A 49 -0.42 4.79 -18.14
CA ASP A 49 0.12 3.54 -18.65
C ASP A 49 1.03 2.88 -17.60
N LEU A 50 1.40 1.63 -17.86
CA LEU A 50 2.24 0.79 -16.99
C LEU A 50 3.68 0.69 -17.50
N LYS A 51 4.07 1.50 -18.49
CA LYS A 51 5.35 1.34 -19.19
C LYS A 51 6.57 1.74 -18.35
N GLY A 52 6.34 2.36 -17.19
CA GLY A 52 7.42 3.00 -16.43
C GLY A 52 8.00 4.18 -17.20
N PHE A 53 9.04 4.80 -16.64
CA PHE A 53 9.82 5.81 -17.35
C PHE A 53 10.77 5.16 -18.35
#